data_AF-A0A7C7L7A8-F1
#
_entry.id   AF-A0A7C7L7A8-F1
#
_cell.length_a   1.000
_cell.length_b   1.000
_cell.length_c   1.000
_cell.angle_alpha   90.00
_cell.angle_beta   90.00
_cell.angle_gamma   90.00
#
_symmetry.space_group_name_H-M   'P 1'
#
loop_
_entity.id
_entity.type
_entity.pdbx_description
1 polymer ?
#
loop_
_entity_poly.entity_id
_entity_poly.type
_entity_poly.pdbx_seq_one_letter_code
_entity_poly.pdbx_strand_id
1 'polypeptide(L)'
;MGKKQIKNPTLAGSIIALFLICSFVSKAQKVQICHVIAEDQENTRTLEVEHEALRAHFAHGDYLGACIEDEGYYFRLKISPNPYFEKTSISYILYEPAKITMEVYDQIGNLVKTIVDQSQEPGNYSYSFNAEGMRKSAGLHYLKVRRITEKEEYSQFERLVKLQ
;
A
#
# COMPACT_ATOMS: atom_id res chain seq x y z
N MET A 1 -73.50 49.22 -21.53
CA MET A 1 -72.68 47.99 -21.45
C MET A 1 -71.26 48.43 -21.09
N GLY A 2 -70.66 48.26 -19.92
CA GLY A 2 -70.93 47.43 -18.75
C GLY A 2 -69.55 47.12 -18.14
N LYS A 3 -68.90 48.13 -17.54
CA LYS A 3 -67.61 48.00 -16.83
C LYS A 3 -67.80 47.10 -15.60
N LYS A 4 -66.96 46.09 -15.41
CA LYS A 4 -66.73 45.46 -14.10
C LYS A 4 -65.28 45.68 -13.68
N GLN A 5 -65.12 46.68 -12.81
CA GLN A 5 -64.00 46.87 -11.91
C GLN A 5 -64.10 45.80 -10.81
N ILE A 6 -63.05 45.01 -10.60
CA ILE A 6 -62.91 44.16 -9.42
C ILE A 6 -61.80 44.79 -8.57
N LYS A 7 -62.21 45.28 -7.41
CA LYS A 7 -61.36 45.88 -6.38
C LYS A 7 -60.57 44.78 -5.66
N ASN A 8 -59.30 45.07 -5.36
CA ASN A 8 -58.43 44.25 -4.51
C ASN A 8 -59.02 44.10 -3.09
N PRO A 9 -58.94 42.90 -2.47
CA PRO A 9 -58.91 42.77 -1.03
C PRO A 9 -57.46 42.75 -0.50
N THR A 10 -57.34 43.37 0.67
CA THR A 10 -56.17 43.72 1.46
C THR A 10 -55.42 42.54 2.09
N LEU A 11 -54.13 42.81 2.27
CA LEU A 11 -53.10 42.07 3.01
C LEU A 11 -53.56 41.58 4.40
N ALA A 12 -53.54 40.27 4.64
CA ALA A 12 -53.49 39.66 5.97
C ALA A 12 -52.70 38.36 5.86
N GLY A 13 -51.72 38.18 6.74
CA GLY A 13 -50.53 37.38 6.52
C GLY A 13 -50.71 35.86 6.43
N SER A 14 -49.75 35.22 5.77
CA SER A 14 -49.19 33.95 6.23
C SER A 14 -47.87 33.68 5.52
N ILE A 15 -46.77 33.91 6.24
CA ILE A 15 -45.40 33.56 5.86
C ILE A 15 -45.24 32.04 6.06
N ILE A 16 -45.94 31.19 5.31
CA ILE A 16 -45.86 29.72 5.52
C ILE A 16 -46.02 28.92 4.22
N ALA A 17 -45.40 29.36 3.13
CA ALA A 17 -45.35 28.53 1.92
C ALA A 17 -44.01 28.62 1.17
N LEU A 18 -42.90 28.68 1.91
CA LEU A 18 -41.55 28.52 1.36
C LEU A 18 -40.75 27.42 2.05
N PHE A 19 -41.44 26.41 2.61
CA PHE A 19 -40.82 25.37 3.44
C PHE A 19 -41.21 23.94 3.02
N LEU A 20 -41.51 23.70 1.74
CA LEU A 20 -41.99 22.38 1.32
C LEU A 20 -41.40 21.81 0.03
N ILE A 21 -40.23 22.28 -0.39
CA ILE A 21 -39.44 21.56 -1.40
C ILE A 21 -37.97 21.65 -1.00
N CYS A 22 -37.31 20.50 -1.03
CA CYS A 22 -35.90 20.27 -0.66
C CYS A 22 -35.62 20.06 0.83
N SER A 23 -36.32 19.10 1.44
CA SER A 23 -35.57 18.10 2.23
C SER A 23 -34.76 17.23 1.27
N PHE A 24 -33.81 17.81 0.54
CA PHE A 24 -32.70 17.02 0.01
C PHE A 24 -31.90 16.62 1.23
N VAL A 25 -32.30 15.51 1.83
CA VAL A 25 -31.39 14.72 2.66
C VAL A 25 -30.25 14.34 1.73
N SER A 26 -29.20 15.18 1.70
CA SER A 26 -27.97 14.85 1.02
C SER A 26 -27.42 13.64 1.75
N LYS A 27 -27.65 12.46 1.18
CA LYS A 27 -27.12 11.22 1.74
C LYS A 27 -25.61 11.37 1.66
N ALA A 28 -24.97 11.40 2.83
CA ALA A 28 -23.52 11.36 3.01
C ALA A 28 -22.90 10.40 1.98
N GLN A 29 -22.27 10.96 0.94
CA GLN A 29 -21.71 10.18 -0.15
C GLN A 29 -20.30 9.77 0.25
N LYS A 30 -20.19 8.59 0.82
CA LYS A 30 -18.91 8.00 1.20
C LYS A 30 -18.11 7.59 -0.04
N VAL A 31 -16.81 7.87 -0.01
CA VAL A 31 -15.84 7.49 -1.03
C VAL A 31 -14.69 6.72 -0.40
N GLN A 32 -14.19 5.73 -1.11
CA GLN A 32 -12.98 5.02 -0.69
C GLN A 32 -11.74 5.79 -1.15
N ILE A 33 -10.77 5.89 -0.25
CA ILE A 33 -9.45 6.46 -0.51
C ILE A 33 -8.38 5.51 0.01
N CYS A 34 -7.21 5.54 -0.62
CA CYS A 34 -6.01 4.95 -0.07
C CYS A 34 -5.25 6.02 0.70
N HIS A 35 -5.23 5.88 2.01
CA HIS A 35 -4.64 6.81 2.95
C HIS A 35 -3.19 6.44 3.26
N VAL A 36 -2.25 7.37 3.11
CA VAL A 36 -0.83 7.16 3.42
C VAL A 36 -0.54 7.62 4.84
N ILE A 37 -0.27 6.68 5.75
CA ILE A 37 0.01 6.98 7.16
C ILE A 37 1.52 7.26 7.30
N ALA A 38 1.83 8.55 7.49
CA ALA A 38 3.18 9.12 7.59
C ALA A 38 3.91 9.27 6.24
N GLU A 39 4.92 10.16 6.20
CA GLU A 39 5.70 10.50 4.99
C GLU A 39 6.42 9.29 4.34
N ASP A 40 6.38 8.13 4.99
CA ASP A 40 6.77 6.85 4.40
C ASP A 40 5.55 6.22 3.71
N GLN A 41 5.63 6.14 2.37
CA GLN A 41 4.60 5.60 1.47
C GLN A 41 4.16 4.14 1.77
N GLU A 42 4.71 3.51 2.80
CA GLU A 42 4.66 2.06 3.06
C GLU A 42 3.52 1.63 4.00
N ASN A 43 2.90 2.57 4.73
CA ASN A 43 1.77 2.25 5.61
C ASN A 43 0.49 2.85 5.03
N THR A 44 -0.06 2.19 4.01
CA THR A 44 -1.31 2.63 3.40
C THR A 44 -2.51 1.87 3.95
N ARG A 45 -3.67 2.53 4.04
CA ARG A 45 -4.94 1.90 4.45
C ARG A 45 -6.08 2.41 3.62
N THR A 46 -6.96 1.50 3.20
CA THR A 46 -8.22 1.89 2.58
C THR A 46 -9.14 2.46 3.67
N LEU A 47 -9.52 3.74 3.53
CA LEU A 47 -10.50 4.39 4.39
C LEU A 47 -11.76 4.74 3.60
N GLU A 48 -12.91 4.65 4.27
CA GLU A 48 -14.16 5.25 3.78
C GLU A 48 -14.31 6.63 4.42
N VAL A 49 -14.28 7.67 3.60
CA VAL A 49 -14.40 9.06 4.06
C VAL A 49 -15.59 9.73 3.38
N GLU A 50 -16.15 10.72 4.06
CA GLU A 50 -17.16 11.58 3.43
C GLU A 50 -16.52 12.42 2.33
N HIS A 51 -17.29 12.71 1.28
CA HIS A 51 -16.79 13.44 0.11
C HIS A 51 -16.17 14.79 0.46
N GLU A 52 -16.68 15.45 1.50
CA GLU A 52 -16.18 16.73 2.00
C GLU A 52 -14.78 16.63 2.63
N ALA A 53 -14.42 15.45 3.16
CA ALA A 53 -13.11 15.20 3.76
C ALA A 53 -12.02 14.89 2.71
N LEU A 54 -12.42 14.60 1.47
CA LEU A 54 -11.52 14.18 0.39
C LEU A 54 -10.40 15.19 0.12
N ARG A 55 -10.71 16.49 0.22
CA ARG A 55 -9.74 17.57 0.02
C ARG A 55 -8.62 17.55 1.07
N ALA A 56 -8.94 17.21 2.32
CA ALA A 56 -7.94 17.13 3.39
C ALA A 56 -7.01 15.94 3.17
N HIS A 57 -7.57 14.81 2.76
CA HIS A 57 -6.83 13.57 2.48
C HIS A 57 -5.85 13.72 1.30
N PHE A 58 -6.28 14.37 0.20
CA PHE A 58 -5.36 14.62 -0.93
C PHE A 58 -4.23 15.59 -0.60
N ALA A 59 -4.37 16.44 0.42
CA ALA A 59 -3.36 17.43 0.78
C ALA A 59 -2.07 16.79 1.34
N HIS A 60 -2.10 15.50 1.68
CA HIS A 60 -0.94 14.75 2.16
C HIS A 60 -0.70 13.43 1.39
N GLY A 61 -1.13 13.36 0.12
CA GLY A 61 -0.72 12.30 -0.80
C GLY A 61 -1.64 11.08 -0.90
N ASP A 62 -2.85 11.15 -0.34
CA ASP A 62 -3.86 10.10 -0.50
C ASP A 62 -4.40 10.08 -1.94
N TYR A 63 -4.85 8.92 -2.41
CA TYR A 63 -5.46 8.76 -3.74
C TYR A 63 -6.85 8.11 -3.68
N LEU A 64 -7.65 8.31 -4.73
CA LEU A 64 -9.00 7.74 -4.83
C LEU A 64 -8.98 6.24 -5.11
N GLY A 65 -9.87 5.52 -4.43
CA GLY A 65 -10.02 4.08 -4.55
C GLY A 65 -9.43 3.33 -3.36
N ALA A 66 -9.65 2.03 -3.32
CA ALA A 66 -8.98 1.16 -2.37
C ALA A 66 -7.46 1.17 -2.61
N CYS A 67 -6.68 0.96 -1.56
CA CYS A 67 -5.28 0.63 -1.74
C CYS A 67 -5.18 -0.66 -2.56
N ILE A 68 -4.34 -0.65 -3.59
CA ILE A 68 -4.08 -1.85 -4.37
C ILE A 68 -3.24 -2.77 -3.47
N GLU A 69 -3.86 -3.85 -2.99
CA GLU A 69 -3.17 -4.98 -2.39
C GLU A 69 -2.46 -5.77 -3.49
N ASP A 70 -1.44 -5.16 -4.11
CA ASP A 70 -0.53 -5.92 -4.95
C ASP A 70 0.39 -6.70 -4.00
N GLU A 71 0.42 -8.03 -4.12
CA GLU A 71 1.28 -8.93 -3.34
C GLU A 71 2.76 -8.48 -3.36
N GLY A 72 3.19 -7.86 -4.47
CA GLY A 72 4.51 -7.25 -4.60
C GLY A 72 4.78 -6.10 -3.62
N TYR A 73 3.75 -5.54 -2.99
CA TYR A 73 3.84 -4.51 -1.97
C TYR A 73 3.78 -5.07 -0.54
N TYR A 74 3.13 -6.23 -0.32
CA TYR A 74 2.95 -6.80 1.01
C TYR A 74 4.19 -7.53 1.55
N PHE A 75 5.07 -8.00 0.66
CA PHE A 75 6.38 -8.53 1.03
C PHE A 75 7.51 -7.72 0.37
N ARG A 76 7.83 -6.57 0.96
CA ARG A 76 8.88 -5.68 0.44
C ARG A 76 10.27 -6.12 0.90
N LEU A 77 11.00 -6.75 -0.01
CA LEU A 77 12.40 -7.10 0.20
C LEU A 77 13.30 -5.87 -0.04
N LYS A 78 14.13 -5.51 0.95
CA LYS A 78 15.13 -4.45 0.85
C LYS A 78 16.53 -5.04 0.97
N ILE A 79 17.38 -4.73 -0.01
CA ILE A 79 18.77 -5.18 -0.05
C ILE A 79 19.66 -3.94 -0.13
N SER A 80 20.41 -3.65 0.93
CA SER A 80 21.25 -2.45 0.98
C SER A 80 22.51 -2.66 1.83
N PRO A 81 23.68 -2.21 1.36
CA PRO A 81 23.93 -1.65 0.03
C PRO A 81 23.87 -2.75 -1.04
N ASN A 82 23.47 -2.41 -2.27
CA ASN A 82 23.58 -3.30 -3.43
C ASN A 82 23.75 -2.45 -4.70
N PRO A 83 24.93 -2.43 -5.33
CA PRO A 83 26.13 -3.24 -5.06
C PRO A 83 26.76 -3.05 -3.66
N TYR A 84 27.55 -4.02 -3.20
CA TYR A 84 28.21 -4.01 -1.87
C TYR A 84 29.70 -4.39 -1.94
N PHE A 85 30.50 -3.97 -0.96
CA PHE A 85 31.93 -4.33 -0.88
C PHE A 85 32.15 -5.63 -0.09
N GLU A 86 31.99 -5.59 1.24
CA GLU A 86 32.16 -6.78 2.08
C GLU A 86 30.86 -7.56 2.24
N LYS A 87 29.80 -6.87 2.66
CA LYS A 87 28.50 -7.45 2.98
C LYS A 87 27.34 -6.55 2.59
N THR A 88 26.19 -7.15 2.39
CA THR A 88 24.90 -6.47 2.23
C THR A 88 23.94 -6.88 3.34
N SER A 89 22.93 -6.06 3.61
CA SER A 89 21.82 -6.39 4.51
C SER A 89 20.58 -6.66 3.68
N ILE A 90 19.92 -7.78 3.97
CA ILE A 90 18.64 -8.21 3.37
C ILE A 90 17.59 -8.11 4.47
N SER A 91 16.59 -7.24 4.29
CA SER A 91 15.55 -7.00 5.30
C SER A 91 14.16 -6.98 4.69
N TYR A 92 13.17 -7.41 5.47
CA TYR A 92 11.76 -7.41 5.11
C TYR A 92 10.89 -7.35 6.36
N ILE A 93 9.61 -7.03 6.17
CA ILE A 93 8.58 -7.07 7.21
C ILE A 93 7.62 -8.21 6.89
N LEU A 94 7.27 -9.01 7.90
CA LEU A 94 6.18 -9.97 7.83
C LEU A 94 4.99 -9.44 8.62
N TYR A 95 3.82 -9.41 7.99
CA TYR A 95 2.58 -8.99 8.62
C TYR A 95 1.71 -10.18 9.09
N GLU A 96 2.02 -11.39 8.61
CA GLU A 96 1.34 -12.63 8.97
C GLU A 96 2.36 -13.79 9.07
N PRO A 97 2.00 -14.89 9.75
CA PRO A 97 2.86 -16.08 9.82
C PRO A 97 3.16 -16.64 8.43
N ALA A 98 4.44 -16.90 8.14
CA ALA A 98 4.86 -17.42 6.85
C ALA A 98 6.10 -18.31 6.94
N LYS A 99 6.20 -19.28 6.03
CA LYS A 99 7.44 -20.02 5.78
C LYS A 99 8.30 -19.20 4.81
N ILE A 100 9.49 -18.80 5.26
CA ILE A 100 10.47 -18.06 4.45
C ILE A 100 11.63 -18.97 4.07
N THR A 101 11.98 -18.94 2.78
CA THR A 101 13.18 -19.56 2.25
C THR A 101 13.97 -18.51 1.46
N MET A 102 15.21 -18.27 1.86
CA MET A 102 16.14 -17.37 1.17
C MET A 102 17.40 -18.14 0.77
N GLU A 103 17.60 -18.27 -0.53
CA GLU A 103 18.65 -19.08 -1.13
C GLU A 103 19.48 -18.22 -2.09
N VAL A 104 20.79 -18.40 -2.04
CA VAL A 104 21.73 -17.71 -2.91
C VAL A 104 22.29 -18.70 -3.91
N TYR A 105 22.25 -18.30 -5.18
CA TYR A 105 22.72 -19.06 -6.33
C TYR A 105 23.87 -18.33 -7.03
N ASP A 106 24.78 -19.09 -7.64
CA ASP A 106 25.80 -18.54 -8.52
C ASP A 106 25.23 -18.24 -9.93
N GLN A 107 26.05 -17.68 -10.82
CA GLN A 107 25.62 -17.26 -12.16
C GLN A 107 25.19 -18.40 -13.11
N ILE A 108 25.45 -19.66 -12.75
CA ILE A 108 25.02 -20.83 -13.53
C ILE A 108 23.90 -21.62 -12.82
N GLY A 109 23.41 -21.11 -11.69
CA GLY A 109 22.26 -21.67 -10.96
C GLY A 109 22.61 -22.71 -9.90
N ASN A 110 23.87 -22.85 -9.48
CA ASN A 110 24.18 -23.72 -8.34
C ASN A 110 23.80 -23.02 -7.03
N LEU A 111 23.14 -23.74 -6.12
CA LEU A 111 22.90 -23.28 -4.75
C LEU A 111 24.25 -23.16 -4.01
N VAL A 112 24.58 -21.96 -3.56
CA VAL A 112 25.84 -21.67 -2.82
C VAL A 112 25.60 -21.47 -1.33
N LYS A 113 24.43 -20.94 -0.94
CA LYS A 113 24.11 -20.72 0.47
C LYS A 113 22.60 -20.61 0.71
N THR A 114 22.11 -21.23 1.77
CA THR A 114 20.79 -20.94 2.34
C THR A 114 20.97 -19.94 3.50
N ILE A 115 20.32 -18.78 3.42
CA ILE A 115 20.35 -17.74 4.46
C ILE A 115 19.26 -18.00 5.49
N VAL A 116 18.05 -18.31 5.01
CA VAL A 116 16.87 -18.60 5.83
C VAL A 116 16.12 -19.79 5.25
N ASP A 117 15.63 -20.66 6.13
CA ASP A 117 14.68 -21.71 5.80
C ASP A 117 13.81 -22.02 7.03
N GLN A 118 12.89 -21.13 7.40
CA GLN A 118 12.20 -21.16 8.69
C GLN A 118 10.77 -20.63 8.60
N SER A 119 9.88 -21.18 9.43
CA SER A 119 8.59 -20.55 9.71
C SER A 119 8.80 -19.38 10.66
N GLN A 120 8.20 -18.24 10.33
CA GLN A 120 8.41 -16.97 10.98
C GLN A 120 7.08 -16.32 11.36
N GLU A 121 7.03 -15.75 12.55
CA GLU A 121 5.90 -14.95 13.03
C GLU A 121 5.96 -13.52 12.48
N PRO A 122 4.86 -12.74 12.55
CA PRO A 122 4.87 -11.33 12.15
C PRO A 122 5.98 -10.54 12.85
N GLY A 123 6.69 -9.72 12.11
CA GLY A 123 7.80 -8.94 12.63
C GLY A 123 8.77 -8.40 11.57
N ASN A 124 9.80 -7.69 12.05
CA ASN A 124 10.87 -7.15 11.21
C ASN A 124 12.06 -8.12 11.20
N TYR A 125 12.55 -8.46 10.01
CA TYR A 125 13.67 -9.38 9.84
C TYR A 125 14.82 -8.71 9.09
N SER A 126 16.04 -9.00 9.50
CA SER A 126 17.25 -8.48 8.85
C SER A 126 18.38 -9.50 8.95
N TYR A 127 18.98 -9.80 7.79
CA TYR A 127 20.05 -10.78 7.63
C TYR A 127 21.24 -10.16 6.92
N SER A 128 22.44 -10.45 7.40
CA SER A 128 23.66 -10.03 6.73
C SER A 128 24.17 -11.12 5.79
N PHE A 129 24.51 -10.74 4.56
CA PHE A 129 25.10 -11.61 3.56
C PHE A 129 26.48 -11.11 3.14
N ASN A 130 27.48 -12.01 3.19
CA ASN A 130 28.83 -11.81 2.65
C ASN A 130 29.14 -13.03 1.76
N ALA A 131 29.69 -12.77 0.57
CA ALA A 131 30.12 -13.77 -0.40
C ALA A 131 31.60 -14.17 -0.28
N GLU A 132 32.29 -13.77 0.78
CA GLU A 132 33.67 -14.15 1.06
C GLU A 132 33.82 -15.67 1.18
N GLY A 133 34.89 -16.21 0.60
CA GLY A 133 35.10 -17.65 0.51
C GLY A 133 34.26 -18.36 -0.56
N MET A 134 33.31 -17.67 -1.23
CA MET A 134 32.55 -18.22 -2.35
C MET A 134 33.38 -18.08 -3.64
N ARG A 135 34.36 -18.96 -3.81
CA ARG A 135 35.41 -18.88 -4.85
C ARG A 135 34.93 -19.05 -6.31
N LYS A 136 33.62 -19.08 -6.58
CA LYS A 136 33.04 -19.50 -7.88
C LYS A 136 32.27 -18.41 -8.64
N SER A 137 32.06 -17.24 -8.07
CA SER A 137 31.25 -16.18 -8.67
C SER A 137 32.04 -14.87 -8.73
N ALA A 138 32.11 -14.30 -9.92
CA ALA A 138 32.85 -13.08 -10.25
C ALA A 138 32.16 -11.81 -9.72
N GLY A 139 31.68 -11.85 -8.47
CA GLY A 139 30.95 -10.75 -7.85
C GLY A 139 29.45 -10.72 -8.14
N LEU A 140 28.89 -11.66 -8.92
CA LEU A 140 27.44 -11.74 -9.16
C LEU A 140 26.83 -13.00 -8.55
N HIS A 141 25.78 -12.82 -7.76
CA HIS A 141 24.93 -13.89 -7.27
C HIS A 141 23.45 -13.55 -7.47
N TYR A 142 22.59 -14.56 -7.35
CA TYR A 142 21.15 -14.40 -7.37
C TYR A 142 20.57 -14.85 -6.04
N LEU A 143 19.82 -13.97 -5.39
CA LEU A 143 19.01 -14.29 -4.23
C LEU A 143 17.62 -14.69 -4.71
N LYS A 144 17.19 -15.91 -4.39
CA LYS A 144 15.80 -16.33 -4.51
C LYS A 144 15.16 -16.22 -3.13
N VAL A 145 14.04 -15.53 -3.05
CA VAL A 145 13.20 -15.49 -1.86
C VAL A 145 11.88 -16.17 -2.17
N ARG A 146 11.40 -16.99 -1.24
CA ARG A 146 10.07 -17.58 -1.24
C ARG A 146 9.39 -17.31 0.09
N ARG A 147 8.15 -16.84 0.02
CA ARG A 147 7.24 -16.68 1.16
C ARG A 147 6.02 -17.54 0.90
N ILE A 148 5.72 -18.45 1.81
CA ILE A 148 4.53 -19.31 1.73
C ILE A 148 3.69 -19.05 2.98
N THR A 149 2.45 -18.63 2.77
CA THR A 149 1.42 -18.45 3.81
C THR A 149 0.39 -19.58 3.69
N GLU A 150 -0.67 -19.55 4.49
CA GLU A 150 -1.76 -20.53 4.33
C GLU A 150 -2.55 -20.38 3.03
N LYS A 151 -2.53 -19.16 2.45
CA LYS A 151 -3.37 -18.81 1.30
C LYS A 151 -2.57 -18.72 0.01
N GLU A 152 -1.31 -18.30 0.09
CA GLU A 152 -0.56 -17.79 -1.06
C GLU A 152 0.92 -18.20 -1.02
N GLU A 153 1.51 -18.27 -2.21
CA GLU A 153 2.95 -18.43 -2.39
C GLU A 153 3.49 -17.29 -3.24
N TYR A 154 4.51 -16.61 -2.71
CA TYR A 154 5.25 -15.56 -3.37
C TYR A 154 6.69 -16.02 -3.63
N SER A 155 7.23 -15.70 -4.81
CA SER A 155 8.65 -15.88 -5.10
C SER A 155 9.24 -14.71 -5.89
N GLN A 156 10.41 -14.25 -5.46
CA GLN A 156 11.15 -13.16 -6.09
C GLN A 156 12.61 -13.56 -6.27
N PHE A 157 13.22 -13.04 -7.33
CA PHE A 157 14.65 -13.13 -7.57
C PHE A 157 15.27 -11.74 -7.58
N GLU A 158 16.37 -11.58 -6.84
CA GLU A 158 17.17 -10.36 -6.80
C GLU A 158 18.62 -10.64 -7.15
N ARG A 159 19.30 -9.66 -7.74
CA ARG A 159 20.74 -9.74 -8.00
C ARG A 159 21.51 -9.23 -6.80
N LEU A 160 22.55 -9.94 -6.39
CA LEU A 160 23.52 -9.47 -5.39
C LEU A 160 24.85 -9.20 -6.10
N VAL A 161 25.28 -7.95 -6.09
CA VAL A 161 26.51 -7.52 -6.79
C VAL A 161 27.58 -7.14 -5.78
N LYS A 162 28.61 -7.98 -5.64
CA LYS A 162 29.83 -7.71 -4.87
C LYS A 162 30.84 -6.96 -5.74
N LEU A 163 31.30 -5.82 -5.25
CA LEU A 163 32.41 -5.05 -5.81
C LEU A 163 33.75 -5.67 -5.38
N GLN A 164 34.75 -5.60 -6.27
CA GLN A 164 36.11 -6.07 -6.04
C GLN A 164 36.97 -5.00 -5.37
#